data_AF-A0A1F5YL39-F1
#
_entry.id   AF-A0A1F5YL39-F1
#
_cell.length_a   1.000
_cell.length_b   1.000
_cell.length_c   1.000
_cell.angle_alpha   90.00
_cell.angle_beta   90.00
_cell.angle_gamma   90.00
#
_symmetry.space_group_name_H-M   'P 1'
#
loop_
_entity.id
_entity.type
_entity.pdbx_description
1 polymer ?
#
loop_
_entity_poly.entity_id
_entity_poly.type
_entity_poly.pdbx_seq_one_letter_code
_entity_poly.pdbx_strand_id
1 'polypeptide(L)'
;MLCPSCSNNLQKFSVTTNSGGRFEVDHCGSCGGTWFDPYEINRIPLHEVARVAKETVLFHVTNEEKTQKKCPRCHKILYLYHFQSTPKGIIFLRCKTCLGIFATQKSLEEYKKYQKEIITDIKRKGLAFPTLSMVFIPAFFVLLLLASTFITVRNLQEKKDLSIKASENVTNLSIIKTSTTSITISFNTKIPVLSILRYGESTFDFREKVISGDFSTFHQTEITDLEKSSPYILQFIFEDSTGIIYTSEVIPVN
;
A
#
# COMPACT_ATOMS: atom_id res chain seq x y z
N MET A 1 -17.10 24.66 28.06
CA MET A 1 -17.75 23.33 28.10
C MET A 1 -18.13 23.02 29.54
N LEU A 2 -19.24 22.32 29.81
CA LEU A 2 -19.66 21.99 31.19
C LEU A 2 -19.17 20.60 31.61
N CYS A 3 -18.72 20.48 32.86
CA CYS A 3 -18.22 19.24 33.43
C CYS A 3 -19.34 18.20 33.56
N PRO A 4 -19.20 16.99 32.99
CA PRO A 4 -20.21 15.94 33.10
C PRO A 4 -20.50 15.46 34.54
N SER A 5 -19.62 15.76 35.51
CA SER A 5 -19.79 15.32 36.90
C SER A 5 -20.43 16.35 37.83
N CYS A 6 -20.19 17.64 37.62
CA CYS A 6 -20.66 18.68 38.55
C CYS A 6 -21.17 19.94 37.83
N SER A 7 -21.31 19.90 36.50
CA SER A 7 -21.79 20.99 35.66
C SER A 7 -21.00 22.31 35.72
N ASN A 8 -19.90 22.38 36.46
CA ASN A 8 -18.98 23.52 36.46
C ASN A 8 -18.22 23.64 35.13
N ASN A 9 -17.72 24.85 34.84
CA ASN A 9 -16.95 25.08 33.61
C ASN A 9 -15.65 24.26 33.59
N LEU A 10 -15.40 23.63 32.44
CA LEU A 10 -14.12 23.05 32.09
C LEU A 10 -13.20 24.16 31.56
N GLN A 11 -11.96 24.15 32.04
CA GLN A 11 -10.89 25.06 31.66
C GLN A 11 -9.85 24.31 30.84
N LYS A 12 -9.29 24.98 29.84
CA LYS A 12 -8.26 24.41 28.96
C LYS A 12 -6.88 24.49 29.62
N PHE A 13 -6.16 23.38 29.62
CA PHE A 13 -4.78 23.30 30.07
C PHE A 13 -3.90 22.75 28.95
N SER A 14 -2.86 23.51 28.59
CA SER A 14 -1.80 23.00 27.70
C SER A 14 -0.98 21.96 28.45
N VAL A 15 -0.84 20.77 27.89
CA VAL A 15 -0.05 19.67 28.42
C VAL A 15 1.06 19.24 27.47
N THR A 16 2.16 18.74 28.02
CA THR A 16 3.34 18.29 27.25
C THR A 16 3.49 16.76 27.33
N THR A 17 3.65 16.10 26.19
CA THR A 17 3.93 14.66 26.09
C THR A 17 5.38 14.35 26.49
N ASN A 18 5.68 13.07 26.78
CA ASN A 18 7.07 12.63 27.02
C ASN A 18 8.03 12.90 25.84
N SER A 19 7.50 13.04 24.62
CA SER A 19 8.29 13.33 23.41
C SER A 19 8.36 14.83 23.09
N GLY A 20 7.90 15.71 23.98
CA GLY A 20 7.93 17.16 23.81
C GLY A 20 6.78 17.78 23.00
N GLY A 21 5.92 16.97 22.36
CA GLY A 21 4.72 17.46 21.69
C GLY A 21 3.70 18.02 22.69
N ARG A 22 2.92 19.04 22.31
CA ARG A 22 1.94 19.71 23.18
C ARG A 22 0.51 19.53 22.65
N PHE A 23 -0.46 19.49 23.55
CA PHE A 23 -1.90 19.49 23.24
C PHE A 23 -2.69 20.11 24.40
N GLU A 24 -4.00 20.32 24.25
CA GLU A 24 -4.86 20.89 25.28
C GLU A 24 -5.78 19.82 25.88
N VAL A 25 -6.08 19.92 27.17
CA VAL A 25 -7.11 19.11 27.83
C VAL A 25 -8.08 20.01 28.57
N ASP A 26 -9.33 19.57 28.71
CA ASP A 26 -10.40 20.32 29.36
C ASP A 26 -10.59 19.81 30.80
N HIS A 27 -10.07 20.53 31.79
CA HIS A 27 -10.06 20.13 33.21
C HIS A 27 -11.07 20.92 34.05
N CYS A 28 -11.71 20.25 35.01
CA CYS A 28 -12.62 20.86 35.96
C CYS A 28 -11.91 21.20 37.26
N GLY A 29 -11.67 22.49 37.52
CA GLY A 29 -11.06 22.95 38.77
C GLY A 29 -11.91 22.74 40.03
N SER A 30 -13.15 22.24 39.92
CA SER A 30 -14.03 22.00 41.09
C SER A 30 -14.06 20.53 41.54
N CYS A 31 -14.20 19.58 40.60
CA CYS A 31 -14.26 18.15 40.94
C CYS A 31 -13.03 17.35 40.49
N GLY A 32 -12.07 18.00 39.83
CA GLY A 32 -10.85 17.38 39.30
C GLY A 32 -11.07 16.50 38.06
N GLY A 33 -12.30 16.40 37.55
CA GLY A 33 -12.59 15.63 36.34
C GLY A 33 -11.98 16.27 35.09
N THR A 34 -11.44 15.45 34.19
CA THR A 34 -10.82 15.90 32.94
C THR A 34 -11.49 15.25 31.74
N TRP A 35 -11.80 16.07 30.74
CA TRP A 35 -12.26 15.66 29.42
C TRP A 35 -11.08 15.62 28.45
N PHE A 36 -11.03 14.53 27.69
CA PHE A 36 -10.04 14.26 26.66
C PHE A 36 -10.74 14.07 25.32
N ASP A 37 -10.22 14.72 24.28
CA ASP A 37 -10.58 14.39 22.91
C ASP A 37 -10.04 13.00 22.53
N PRO A 38 -10.49 12.44 21.38
CA PRO A 38 -10.04 11.13 20.94
C PRO A 38 -8.51 11.01 20.96
N TYR A 39 -8.02 9.92 21.52
CA TYR A 39 -6.59 9.55 21.62
C TYR A 39 -5.72 10.37 22.59
N GLU A 40 -6.22 11.45 23.19
CA GLU A 40 -5.43 12.33 24.07
C GLU A 40 -5.11 11.71 25.43
N ILE A 41 -6.06 11.00 26.04
CA ILE A 41 -5.88 10.38 27.36
C ILE A 41 -4.70 9.41 27.39
N ASN A 42 -4.31 8.82 26.27
CA ASN A 42 -3.15 7.94 26.18
C ASN A 42 -1.83 8.70 26.15
N ARG A 43 -1.82 9.94 25.66
CA ARG A 43 -0.63 10.76 25.41
C ARG A 43 -0.22 11.62 26.62
N ILE A 44 -1.15 11.93 27.52
CA ILE A 44 -0.83 12.71 28.73
C ILE A 44 0.08 11.89 29.67
N PRO A 45 1.25 12.40 30.08
CA PRO A 45 2.12 11.70 31.02
C PRO A 45 1.67 11.90 32.46
N LEU A 46 2.10 11.00 33.36
CA LEU A 46 1.68 11.02 34.77
C LEU A 46 2.04 12.34 35.49
N HIS A 47 3.17 12.96 35.16
CA HIS A 47 3.57 14.23 35.79
C HIS A 47 2.65 15.38 35.38
N GLU A 48 2.13 15.40 34.16
CA GLU A 48 1.16 16.40 33.71
C GLU A 48 -0.20 16.18 34.35
N VAL A 49 -0.62 14.93 34.57
CA VAL A 49 -1.82 14.63 35.36
C VAL A 49 -1.70 15.22 36.77
N ALA A 50 -0.56 15.00 37.42
CA ALA A 50 -0.31 15.55 38.75
C ALA A 50 -0.22 17.09 38.76
N ARG A 51 0.31 17.71 37.70
CA ARG A 51 0.35 19.17 37.55
C ARG A 51 -1.05 19.76 37.42
N VAL A 52 -1.85 19.22 36.49
CA VAL A 52 -3.24 19.69 36.25
C VAL A 52 -4.11 19.47 37.48
N ALA A 53 -3.94 18.36 38.21
CA ALA A 53 -4.66 18.09 39.45
C ALA A 53 -4.47 19.14 40.55
N LYS A 54 -3.34 19.86 40.58
CA LYS A 54 -3.10 20.94 41.57
C LYS A 54 -3.98 22.17 41.36
N GLU A 55 -4.55 22.31 40.16
CA GLU A 55 -5.47 23.39 39.81
C GLU A 55 -6.90 23.10 40.31
N THR A 56 -7.12 21.92 40.90
CA THR A 56 -8.40 21.57 41.52
C THR A 56 -8.50 22.14 42.93
N VAL A 57 -9.51 22.99 43.14
CA VAL A 57 -9.99 23.35 44.46
C VAL A 57 -11.12 22.37 44.80
N LEU A 58 -10.79 21.34 45.59
CA LEU A 58 -11.76 20.32 45.98
C LEU A 58 -12.83 20.94 46.88
N PHE A 59 -13.97 21.28 46.29
CA PHE A 59 -15.19 21.48 47.05
C PHE A 59 -15.85 20.13 47.28
N HIS A 60 -16.37 19.90 48.49
CA HIS A 60 -17.22 18.74 48.76
C HIS A 60 -18.47 18.85 47.87
N VAL A 61 -18.43 18.25 46.69
CA VAL A 61 -19.62 18.08 45.85
C VAL A 61 -20.46 17.02 46.54
N THR A 62 -21.53 17.46 47.20
CA THR A 62 -22.60 16.58 47.67
C THR A 62 -23.06 15.72 46.49
N ASN A 63 -23.08 14.41 46.69
CA ASN A 63 -23.54 13.40 45.73
C ASN A 63 -24.80 13.88 44.97
N GLU A 64 -24.64 14.37 43.75
CA GLU A 64 -25.76 14.37 42.81
C GLU A 64 -25.93 12.93 42.31
N GLU A 65 -26.79 12.21 43.01
CA GLU A 65 -27.27 10.91 42.57
C GLU A 65 -28.06 11.03 41.25
N LYS A 66 -27.72 10.14 40.31
CA LYS A 66 -28.61 9.60 39.25
C LYS A 66 -29.08 10.53 38.12
N THR A 67 -28.32 11.54 37.73
CA THR A 67 -28.52 12.14 36.39
C THR A 67 -27.58 11.50 35.36
N GLN A 68 -28.13 11.15 34.19
CA GLN A 68 -27.33 10.63 33.08
C GLN A 68 -26.34 11.70 32.61
N LYS A 69 -25.05 11.42 32.77
CA LYS A 69 -23.96 12.34 32.42
C LYS A 69 -23.93 12.58 30.92
N LYS A 70 -23.88 13.85 30.50
CA LYS A 70 -23.88 14.26 29.09
C LYS A 70 -22.49 14.67 28.62
N CYS A 71 -22.22 14.44 27.34
CA CYS A 71 -20.99 14.85 26.68
C CYS A 71 -20.91 16.38 26.61
N PRO A 72 -19.77 17.00 26.98
CA PRO A 72 -19.59 18.45 26.94
C PRO A 72 -19.55 19.04 25.53
N ARG A 73 -19.26 18.21 24.51
CA ARG A 73 -19.20 18.63 23.10
C ARG A 73 -20.54 18.51 22.40
N CYS A 74 -21.14 17.32 22.43
CA CYS A 74 -22.32 17.00 21.62
C CYS A 74 -23.58 16.73 22.44
N HIS A 75 -23.53 16.89 23.76
CA HIS A 75 -24.65 16.73 24.69
C HIS A 75 -25.34 15.35 24.71
N LYS A 76 -24.77 14.35 24.02
CA LYS A 76 -25.23 12.95 24.05
C LYS A 76 -24.84 12.29 25.38
N ILE A 77 -25.61 11.28 25.78
CA ILE A 77 -25.37 10.51 27.01
C ILE A 77 -24.02 9.79 26.91
N LEU A 78 -23.23 9.89 27.99
CA LEU A 78 -21.99 9.15 28.15
C LEU A 78 -22.26 7.76 28.70
N TYR A 79 -21.45 6.79 28.29
CA TYR A 79 -21.54 5.40 28.78
C TYR A 79 -20.26 5.00 29.50
N LEU A 80 -20.39 4.04 30.42
CA LEU A 80 -19.24 3.46 31.13
C LEU A 80 -18.32 2.78 30.13
N TYR A 81 -17.04 3.09 30.22
CA TYR A 81 -16.02 2.59 29.32
C TYR A 81 -14.83 2.05 30.11
N HIS A 82 -14.44 0.82 29.76
CA HIS A 82 -13.27 0.15 30.29
C HIS A 82 -12.28 -0.05 29.14
N PHE A 83 -11.01 0.31 29.36
CA PHE A 83 -9.97 -0.07 28.41
C PHE A 83 -9.64 -1.55 28.63
N GLN A 84 -9.44 -2.29 27.54
CA GLN A 84 -9.09 -3.72 27.61
C GLN A 84 -7.80 -3.95 28.42
N SER A 85 -6.87 -2.99 28.35
CA SER A 85 -5.57 -3.04 29.03
C SER A 85 -5.56 -2.30 30.38
N THR A 86 -6.69 -2.24 31.10
CA THR A 86 -6.76 -1.61 32.43
C THR A 86 -7.28 -2.55 33.51
N PRO A 87 -6.80 -2.41 34.77
CA PRO A 87 -7.29 -3.21 35.89
C PRO A 87 -8.81 -3.09 36.09
N LYS A 88 -9.40 -4.15 36.64
CA LYS A 88 -10.81 -4.12 37.09
C LYS A 88 -10.95 -3.04 38.16
N GLY A 89 -11.86 -2.09 37.95
CA GLY A 89 -12.15 -1.01 38.89
C GLY A 89 -11.88 0.40 38.35
N ILE A 90 -11.04 0.54 37.32
CA ILE A 90 -10.86 1.84 36.64
C ILE A 90 -11.97 2.01 35.60
N ILE A 91 -12.80 3.04 35.79
CA ILE A 91 -13.97 3.31 34.94
C ILE A 91 -13.88 4.72 34.38
N PHE A 92 -14.14 4.83 33.09
CA PHE A 92 -14.26 6.09 32.39
C PHE A 92 -15.68 6.27 31.84
N LEU A 93 -15.97 7.48 31.38
CA LEU A 93 -17.18 7.77 30.63
C LEU A 93 -16.80 8.15 29.21
N ARG A 94 -17.39 7.52 28.20
CA ARG A 94 -17.08 7.77 26.80
C ARG A 94 -18.29 8.25 26.04
N CYS A 95 -18.08 9.11 25.05
CA CYS A 95 -19.10 9.50 24.09
C CYS A 95 -19.06 8.59 22.86
N LYS A 96 -20.21 8.06 22.42
CA LYS A 96 -20.27 7.23 21.18
C LYS A 96 -20.12 8.06 19.91
N THR A 97 -20.44 9.35 19.96
CA THR A 97 -20.45 10.23 18.79
C THR A 97 -19.10 10.88 18.55
N CYS A 98 -18.58 11.65 19.52
CA CYS A 98 -17.31 12.34 19.37
C CYS A 98 -16.10 11.54 19.87
N LEU A 99 -16.32 10.34 20.42
CA LEU A 99 -15.30 9.42 20.94
C LEU A 99 -14.45 9.96 22.10
N GLY A 100 -14.73 11.17 22.59
CA GLY A 100 -14.07 11.77 23.74
C GLY A 100 -14.37 11.02 25.05
N ILE A 101 -13.46 11.17 25.99
CA ILE A 101 -13.43 10.42 27.25
C ILE A 101 -13.38 11.39 28.41
N PHE A 102 -14.28 11.20 29.36
CA PHE A 102 -14.24 11.85 30.65
C PHE A 102 -13.65 10.90 31.69
N ALA A 103 -12.65 11.39 32.42
CA ALA A 103 -12.01 10.69 33.52
C ALA A 103 -12.18 11.47 34.81
N THR A 104 -12.54 10.79 35.91
CA THR A 104 -12.39 11.39 37.24
C THR A 104 -10.90 11.53 37.56
N GLN A 105 -10.54 12.45 38.45
CA GLN A 105 -9.16 12.62 38.90
C GLN A 105 -8.55 11.30 39.37
N LYS A 106 -9.25 10.59 40.27
CA LYS A 106 -8.83 9.30 40.82
C LYS A 106 -8.61 8.26 39.72
N SER A 107 -9.59 8.07 38.82
CA SER A 107 -9.50 7.08 37.74
C SER A 107 -8.36 7.38 36.77
N LEU A 108 -8.10 8.66 36.47
CA LEU A 108 -7.01 9.08 35.60
C LEU A 108 -5.64 8.83 36.25
N GLU A 109 -5.48 9.16 37.52
CA GLU A 109 -4.25 8.92 38.28
C GLU A 109 -3.92 7.43 38.38
N GLU A 110 -4.90 6.60 38.75
CA GLU A 110 -4.75 5.14 38.81
C GLU A 110 -4.37 4.56 37.44
N TYR A 111 -5.01 5.01 36.37
CA TYR A 111 -4.71 4.59 35.01
C TYR A 111 -3.27 4.89 34.62
N LYS A 112 -2.78 6.11 34.91
CA LYS A 112 -1.43 6.52 34.54
C LYS A 112 -0.34 5.90 35.39
N LYS A 113 -0.60 5.64 36.67
CA LYS A 113 0.31 4.85 37.53
C LYS A 113 0.46 3.43 36.97
N TYR A 114 -0.65 2.77 36.67
CA TYR A 114 -0.65 1.43 36.08
C TYR A 114 0.10 1.36 34.73
N GLN A 115 -0.15 2.31 33.83
CA GLN A 115 0.58 2.39 32.56
C GLN A 115 2.09 2.52 32.78
N LYS A 116 2.52 3.36 33.72
CA LYS A 116 3.95 3.55 34.03
C LYS A 116 4.59 2.28 34.58
N GLU A 117 3.89 1.53 35.44
CA GLU A 117 4.35 0.27 35.99
C GLU A 117 4.53 -0.80 34.91
N ILE A 118 3.54 -0.99 34.03
CA ILE A 118 3.64 -1.90 32.88
C ILE A 118 4.84 -1.54 32.01
N ILE A 119 4.97 -0.27 31.62
CA ILE A 119 6.07 0.17 30.74
C ILE A 119 7.43 -0.10 31.40
N THR A 120 7.51 0.11 32.72
CA THR A 120 8.74 -0.12 33.49
C THR A 120 9.07 -1.62 33.55
N ASP A 121 8.07 -2.47 33.75
CA ASP A 121 8.24 -3.94 33.75
C ASP A 121 8.65 -4.48 32.37
N ILE A 122 8.04 -4.00 31.28
CA ILE A 122 8.41 -4.36 29.90
C ILE A 122 9.87 -3.96 29.62
N LYS A 123 10.26 -2.74 30.00
CA LYS A 123 11.65 -2.26 29.85
C LYS A 123 12.63 -3.12 30.66
N ARG A 124 12.26 -3.48 31.90
CA ARG A 124 13.09 -4.31 32.79
C ARG A 124 13.26 -5.73 32.25
N LYS A 125 12.21 -6.32 31.68
CA LYS A 125 12.22 -7.68 31.10
C LYS A 125 13.01 -7.79 29.80
N GLY A 126 13.60 -6.70 29.30
CA GLY A 126 14.38 -6.73 28.06
C GLY A 126 13.54 -7.06 26.84
N LEU A 127 12.20 -6.99 26.93
CA LEU A 127 11.28 -6.99 25.80
C LEU A 127 11.35 -5.63 25.08
N ALA A 128 12.57 -5.15 24.86
CA ALA A 128 12.84 -4.36 23.69
C ALA A 128 12.61 -5.33 22.54
N PHE A 129 11.58 -5.12 21.72
CA PHE A 129 11.62 -5.68 20.39
C PHE A 129 12.90 -5.09 19.76
N PRO A 130 14.00 -5.84 19.59
CA PRO A 130 15.06 -5.33 18.74
C PRO A 130 14.38 -5.08 17.39
N THR A 131 14.76 -4.01 16.71
CA THR A 131 14.21 -3.62 15.41
C THR A 131 14.54 -4.70 14.36
N LEU A 132 13.88 -5.87 14.42
CA LEU A 132 13.96 -6.95 13.44
C LEU A 132 13.77 -6.39 12.03
N SER A 133 12.96 -5.33 11.91
CA SER A 133 12.82 -4.50 10.71
C SER A 133 14.14 -4.08 10.03
N MET A 134 15.20 -3.75 10.77
CA MET A 134 16.39 -3.10 10.20
C MET A 134 17.30 -4.04 9.39
N VAL A 135 17.27 -5.35 9.67
CA VAL A 135 18.08 -6.36 8.95
C VAL A 135 17.21 -7.15 7.96
N PHE A 136 15.97 -7.44 8.32
CA PHE A 136 15.09 -8.26 7.50
C PHE A 136 14.57 -7.50 6.28
N ILE A 137 14.32 -6.20 6.39
CA ILE A 137 13.84 -5.39 5.25
C ILE A 137 14.89 -5.32 4.14
N PRO A 138 16.16 -4.92 4.39
CA PRO A 138 17.18 -4.90 3.34
C PRO A 138 17.42 -6.27 2.72
N ALA A 139 17.49 -7.33 3.55
CA ALA A 139 17.69 -8.70 3.06
C ALA A 139 16.55 -9.17 2.15
N PHE A 140 15.30 -8.84 2.49
CA PHE A 140 14.13 -9.15 1.67
C PHE A 140 14.18 -8.42 0.32
N PHE A 141 14.53 -7.13 0.32
CA PHE A 141 14.68 -6.37 -0.93
C PHE A 141 15.80 -6.92 -1.82
N VAL A 142 16.95 -7.29 -1.25
CA VAL A 142 18.04 -7.93 -2.01
C VAL A 142 17.57 -9.23 -2.64
N LEU A 143 16.85 -10.07 -1.89
CA LEU A 143 16.34 -11.34 -2.39
C LEU A 143 15.31 -11.15 -3.51
N LEU A 144 14.44 -10.14 -3.41
CA LEU A 144 13.50 -9.78 -4.47
C LEU A 144 14.23 -9.32 -5.74
N LEU A 145 15.27 -8.50 -5.61
CA LEU A 145 16.06 -8.04 -6.76
C LEU A 145 16.75 -9.23 -7.45
N LEU A 146 17.36 -10.14 -6.69
CA LEU A 146 17.99 -11.35 -7.23
C LEU A 146 16.97 -12.26 -7.94
N ALA A 147 15.79 -12.45 -7.37
CA ALA A 147 14.73 -13.25 -8.01
C ALA A 147 14.24 -12.60 -9.33
N SER A 148 13.99 -11.29 -9.32
CA SER A 148 13.51 -10.58 -10.51
C SER A 148 14.52 -10.59 -11.66
N THR A 149 15.81 -10.41 -11.34
CA THR A 149 16.90 -10.48 -12.33
C THR A 149 17.04 -11.88 -12.91
N PHE A 150 16.99 -12.92 -12.08
CA PHE A 150 17.02 -14.30 -12.54
C PHE A 150 15.87 -14.63 -13.50
N ILE A 151 14.64 -14.27 -13.15
CA ILE A 151 13.46 -14.46 -14.01
C ILE A 151 13.63 -13.72 -15.34
N THR A 152 14.07 -12.46 -15.29
CA THR A 152 14.28 -11.63 -16.49
C THR A 152 15.32 -12.24 -17.42
N VAL A 153 16.46 -12.69 -16.88
CA VAL A 153 17.53 -13.33 -17.68
C VAL A 153 17.02 -14.62 -18.33
N ARG A 154 16.30 -15.46 -17.59
CA ARG A 154 15.74 -16.71 -18.14
C ARG A 154 14.77 -16.44 -19.28
N ASN A 155 13.83 -15.50 -19.09
CA ASN A 155 12.88 -15.13 -20.13
C ASN A 155 13.57 -14.55 -21.38
N LEU A 156 14.64 -13.76 -21.21
CA LEU A 156 15.41 -13.23 -22.33
C LEU A 156 16.17 -14.33 -23.08
N GLN A 157 16.73 -15.32 -22.37
CA GLN A 157 17.38 -16.48 -22.98
C GLN A 157 16.39 -17.32 -23.79
N GLU A 158 15.23 -17.66 -23.20
CA GLU A 158 14.17 -18.41 -23.89
C GLU A 158 13.72 -17.69 -25.17
N LYS A 159 13.52 -16.35 -25.12
CA LYS A 159 13.16 -15.56 -26.31
C LYS A 159 14.25 -15.59 -27.39
N LYS A 160 15.53 -15.52 -27.01
CA LYS A 160 16.65 -15.61 -27.96
C LYS A 160 16.72 -16.99 -28.61
N ASP A 161 16.58 -18.05 -27.84
CA ASP A 161 16.62 -19.42 -28.36
C ASP A 161 15.49 -19.69 -29.37
N LEU A 162 14.28 -19.20 -29.08
CA LEU A 162 13.14 -19.29 -30.01
C LEU A 162 13.38 -18.47 -31.29
N SER A 163 14.00 -17.30 -31.18
CA SER A 163 14.35 -16.47 -32.34
C SER A 163 15.43 -17.11 -33.21
N ILE A 164 16.43 -17.74 -32.60
CA ILE A 164 17.47 -18.50 -33.33
C ILE A 164 16.85 -19.69 -34.05
N LYS A 165 15.97 -20.45 -33.40
CA LYS A 165 15.23 -21.54 -34.06
C LYS A 165 14.36 -21.04 -35.22
N ALA A 166 13.74 -19.87 -35.07
CA ALA A 166 12.97 -19.24 -36.15
C ALA A 166 13.85 -18.95 -37.37
N SER A 167 15.02 -18.32 -37.16
CA SER A 167 15.93 -17.97 -38.26
C SER A 167 16.60 -19.18 -38.90
N GLU A 168 16.93 -20.21 -38.13
CA GLU A 168 17.50 -21.47 -38.65
C GLU A 168 16.50 -22.27 -39.49
N ASN A 169 15.20 -22.13 -39.20
CA ASN A 169 14.15 -22.83 -39.93
C ASN A 169 13.78 -22.14 -41.23
N VAL A 170 13.97 -20.83 -41.35
CA VAL A 170 13.67 -20.06 -42.57
C VAL A 170 14.83 -20.15 -43.56
N THR A 171 14.52 -20.41 -44.82
CA THR A 171 15.47 -20.48 -45.93
C THR A 171 14.91 -19.73 -47.14
N ASN A 172 15.80 -19.25 -48.02
CA ASN A 172 15.42 -18.54 -49.25
C ASN A 172 14.47 -17.35 -49.03
N LEU A 173 14.66 -16.59 -47.95
CA LEU A 173 13.88 -15.38 -47.70
C LEU A 173 14.17 -14.34 -48.77
N SER A 174 13.12 -13.95 -49.49
CA SER A 174 13.13 -12.92 -50.52
C SER A 174 12.10 -11.85 -50.17
N ILE A 175 12.55 -10.61 -50.12
CA ILE A 175 11.70 -9.42 -49.90
C ILE A 175 11.92 -8.52 -51.11
N ILE A 176 10.93 -8.44 -51.99
CA ILE A 176 11.00 -7.73 -53.25
C ILE A 176 10.01 -6.57 -53.19
N LYS A 177 10.48 -5.34 -53.44
CA LYS A 177 9.58 -4.19 -53.64
C LYS A 177 8.90 -4.34 -55.00
N THR A 178 7.59 -4.56 -54.99
CA THR A 178 6.77 -4.69 -56.20
C THR A 178 6.32 -3.31 -56.70
N SER A 179 6.14 -2.35 -55.80
CA SER A 179 5.82 -0.95 -56.13
C SER A 179 6.32 0.03 -55.05
N THR A 180 5.96 1.32 -55.16
CA THR A 180 6.24 2.31 -54.11
C THR A 180 5.40 2.10 -52.84
N THR A 181 4.35 1.27 -52.91
CA THR A 181 3.40 1.03 -51.82
C THR A 181 3.17 -0.46 -51.56
N SER A 182 3.91 -1.35 -52.23
CA SER A 182 3.76 -2.79 -52.06
C SER A 182 5.09 -3.54 -52.05
N ILE A 183 5.15 -4.56 -51.20
CA ILE A 183 6.27 -5.49 -51.09
C ILE A 183 5.75 -6.92 -51.16
N THR A 184 6.44 -7.77 -51.93
CA THR A 184 6.22 -9.22 -51.94
C THR A 184 7.27 -9.89 -51.10
N ILE A 185 6.83 -10.78 -50.22
CA ILE A 185 7.69 -11.56 -49.34
C ILE A 185 7.46 -13.03 -49.68
N SER A 186 8.54 -13.78 -49.88
CA SER A 186 8.51 -15.22 -50.12
C SER A 186 9.64 -15.90 -49.34
N PHE A 187 9.36 -17.04 -48.73
CA PHE A 187 10.37 -17.84 -48.03
C PHE A 187 9.94 -19.31 -47.93
N ASN A 188 10.90 -20.16 -47.58
CA ASN A 188 10.67 -21.56 -47.29
C ASN A 188 11.01 -21.87 -45.83
N THR A 189 10.40 -22.89 -45.25
CA THR A 189 10.74 -23.41 -43.94
C THR A 189 11.14 -24.88 -44.01
N LYS A 190 12.04 -25.31 -43.11
CA LYS A 190 12.46 -26.72 -43.00
C LYS A 190 11.36 -27.65 -42.53
N ILE A 191 10.40 -27.12 -41.76
CA ILE A 191 9.24 -27.83 -41.22
C ILE A 191 7.95 -27.11 -41.61
N PRO A 192 6.81 -27.82 -41.76
CA PRO A 192 5.52 -27.19 -42.02
C PRO A 192 5.10 -26.31 -40.84
N VAL A 193 4.77 -25.04 -41.10
CA VAL A 193 4.34 -24.07 -40.09
C VAL A 193 3.13 -23.25 -40.57
N LEU A 194 2.35 -22.73 -39.63
CA LEU A 194 1.53 -21.55 -39.87
C LEU A 194 2.44 -20.32 -39.83
N SER A 195 2.15 -19.31 -40.64
CA SER A 195 3.00 -18.11 -40.68
C SER A 195 2.18 -16.82 -40.70
N ILE A 196 2.58 -15.90 -39.83
CA ILE A 196 2.00 -14.57 -39.66
C ILE A 196 3.12 -13.54 -39.80
N LEU A 197 2.84 -12.48 -40.53
CA LEU A 197 3.70 -11.31 -40.65
C LEU A 197 3.18 -10.20 -39.76
N ARG A 198 4.06 -9.64 -38.93
CA ARG A 198 3.87 -8.34 -38.30
C ARG A 198 4.68 -7.29 -39.04
N TYR A 199 4.06 -6.16 -39.36
CA TYR A 199 4.74 -5.07 -40.07
C TYR A 199 4.24 -3.70 -39.61
N GLY A 200 5.13 -2.71 -39.53
CA GLY A 200 4.83 -1.39 -38.99
C GLY A 200 6.02 -0.44 -39.06
N GLU A 201 5.85 0.81 -38.66
CA GLU A 201 6.96 1.79 -38.60
C GLU A 201 7.82 1.61 -37.34
N SER A 202 7.25 1.00 -36.29
CA SER A 202 7.96 0.68 -35.05
C SER A 202 7.39 -0.57 -34.38
N THR A 203 8.09 -1.10 -33.39
CA THR A 203 7.64 -2.31 -32.65
C THR A 203 6.37 -2.08 -31.83
N PHE A 204 5.90 -0.84 -31.73
CA PHE A 204 4.66 -0.47 -31.04
C PHE A 204 3.47 -0.32 -31.99
N ASP A 205 3.70 -0.32 -33.31
CA ASP A 205 2.66 -0.07 -34.33
C ASP A 205 2.63 -1.20 -35.36
N PHE A 206 2.53 -2.44 -34.88
CA PHE A 206 2.45 -3.60 -35.77
C PHE A 206 1.02 -3.85 -36.25
N ARG A 207 0.88 -3.98 -37.57
CA ARG A 207 -0.25 -4.63 -38.25
C ARG A 207 0.08 -6.09 -38.49
N GLU A 208 -0.92 -6.97 -38.37
CA GLU A 208 -0.75 -8.40 -38.62
C GLU A 208 -1.34 -8.80 -39.97
N LYS A 209 -0.65 -9.69 -40.67
CA LYS A 209 -1.13 -10.33 -41.90
C LYS A 209 -0.79 -11.80 -41.89
N VAL A 210 -1.80 -12.65 -42.02
CA VAL A 210 -1.59 -14.10 -42.18
C VAL A 210 -0.97 -14.36 -43.55
N ILE A 211 0.16 -15.08 -43.57
CA ILE A 211 0.85 -15.50 -44.79
C ILE A 211 0.37 -16.90 -45.20
N SER A 212 0.27 -17.82 -44.24
CA SER A 212 -0.28 -19.16 -44.46
C SER A 212 -1.11 -19.58 -43.26
N GLY A 213 -2.40 -19.80 -43.51
CA GLY A 213 -3.37 -20.29 -42.51
C GLY A 213 -3.40 -21.81 -42.35
N ASP A 214 -2.64 -22.53 -43.18
CA ASP A 214 -2.42 -23.98 -43.12
C ASP A 214 -0.92 -24.27 -42.96
N PHE A 215 -0.59 -25.42 -42.37
CA PHE A 215 0.79 -25.87 -42.21
C PHE A 215 1.44 -26.13 -43.57
N SER A 216 2.36 -25.24 -43.97
CA SER A 216 3.08 -25.30 -45.25
C SER A 216 4.58 -25.11 -45.04
N THR A 217 5.40 -25.56 -45.99
CA THR A 217 6.84 -25.27 -46.04
C THR A 217 7.19 -24.14 -46.99
N PHE A 218 6.25 -23.69 -47.82
CA PHE A 218 6.40 -22.55 -48.72
C PHE A 218 5.40 -21.46 -48.35
N HIS A 219 5.88 -20.23 -48.24
CA HIS A 219 5.10 -19.10 -47.78
C HIS A 219 5.33 -17.90 -48.70
N GLN A 220 4.24 -17.25 -49.09
CA GLN A 220 4.30 -16.04 -49.90
C GLN A 220 3.14 -15.11 -49.56
N THR A 221 3.42 -13.83 -49.43
CA THR A 221 2.40 -12.79 -49.30
C THR A 221 2.85 -11.51 -49.97
N GLU A 222 1.90 -10.70 -50.42
CA GLU A 222 2.14 -9.31 -50.79
C GLU A 222 1.52 -8.40 -49.74
N ILE A 223 2.23 -7.35 -49.31
CA ILE A 223 1.66 -6.27 -48.51
C ILE A 223 1.38 -5.11 -49.46
N THR A 224 0.17 -4.55 -49.38
CA THR A 224 -0.25 -3.37 -50.15
C THR A 224 -0.44 -2.19 -49.21
N ASP A 225 -0.68 -1.00 -49.78
CA ASP A 225 -1.06 0.21 -49.04
C ASP A 225 -0.02 0.68 -48.01
N LEU A 226 1.27 0.47 -48.31
CA LEU A 226 2.37 1.04 -47.55
C LEU A 226 2.48 2.55 -47.83
N GLU A 227 2.77 3.33 -46.79
CA GLU A 227 3.01 4.77 -46.94
C GLU A 227 4.31 5.02 -47.72
N LYS A 228 4.23 5.99 -48.63
CA LYS A 228 5.31 6.28 -49.58
C LYS A 228 6.54 6.81 -48.82
N SER A 229 7.62 6.06 -48.83
CA SER A 229 8.93 6.38 -48.22
C SER A 229 9.04 6.28 -46.69
N SER A 230 8.12 5.61 -45.98
CA SER A 230 8.33 5.27 -44.57
C SER A 230 9.23 4.02 -44.44
N PRO A 231 10.24 4.02 -43.55
CA PRO A 231 10.96 2.80 -43.21
C PRO A 231 10.01 1.87 -42.46
N TYR A 232 9.91 0.63 -42.92
CA TYR A 232 9.10 -0.40 -42.27
C TYR A 232 9.97 -1.42 -41.58
N ILE A 233 9.46 -1.99 -40.51
CA ILE A 233 10.04 -3.15 -39.86
C ILE A 233 9.10 -4.35 -40.02
N LEU A 234 9.67 -5.52 -40.26
CA LEU A 234 8.97 -6.79 -40.39
C LEU A 234 9.37 -7.72 -39.24
N GLN A 235 8.42 -8.51 -38.75
CA GLN A 235 8.68 -9.60 -37.82
C GLN A 235 7.79 -10.79 -38.18
N PHE A 236 8.40 -11.96 -38.32
CA PHE A 236 7.69 -13.19 -38.65
C PHE A 236 7.35 -13.96 -37.38
N ILE A 237 6.14 -14.52 -37.36
CA ILE A 237 5.67 -15.42 -36.32
C ILE A 237 5.32 -16.73 -36.98
N PHE A 238 5.84 -17.82 -36.43
CA PHE A 238 5.60 -19.17 -36.91
C PHE A 238 4.98 -20.00 -35.81
N GLU A 239 4.03 -20.87 -36.15
CA GLU A 239 3.52 -21.89 -35.24
C GLU A 239 3.71 -23.26 -35.90
N ASP A 240 4.35 -24.19 -35.20
CA ASP A 240 4.51 -25.55 -35.69
C ASP A 240 3.32 -26.46 -35.34
N SER A 241 3.32 -27.68 -35.86
CA SER A 241 2.24 -28.65 -35.63
C SER A 241 2.11 -29.12 -34.18
N THR A 242 3.09 -28.80 -33.33
CA THR A 242 3.07 -29.10 -31.89
C THR A 242 2.52 -27.92 -31.06
N GLY A 243 2.25 -26.78 -31.70
CA GLY A 243 1.76 -25.55 -31.08
C GLY A 243 2.86 -24.66 -30.50
N ILE A 244 4.14 -24.90 -30.81
CA ILE A 244 5.22 -24.01 -30.38
C ILE A 244 5.26 -22.80 -31.29
N ILE A 245 5.25 -21.61 -30.69
CA ILE A 245 5.33 -20.33 -31.39
C ILE A 245 6.78 -19.85 -31.41
N TYR A 246 7.27 -19.54 -32.61
CA TYR A 246 8.57 -18.95 -32.86
C TYR A 246 8.37 -17.51 -33.35
N THR A 247 9.25 -16.60 -32.96
CA THR A 247 9.20 -15.20 -33.41
C THR A 247 10.57 -14.80 -33.90
N SER A 248 10.67 -14.32 -35.13
CA SER A 248 11.94 -13.86 -35.70
C SER A 248 12.42 -12.56 -35.05
N GLU A 249 13.69 -12.25 -35.28
CA GLU A 249 14.18 -10.88 -35.10
C GLU A 249 13.44 -9.92 -36.04
N VAL A 250 13.50 -8.64 -35.69
CA VAL A 250 12.91 -7.56 -36.46
C VAL A 250 13.81 -7.25 -37.65
N ILE A 251 13.27 -7.29 -38.85
CA ILE A 251 13.98 -7.04 -40.10
C ILE A 251 13.58 -5.66 -40.63
N PRO A 252 14.49 -4.68 -40.73
CA PRO A 252 14.20 -3.40 -41.35
C PRO A 252 14.11 -3.54 -42.87
N VAL A 253 13.13 -2.85 -43.46
CA VAL A 253 12.89 -2.74 -44.90
C VAL A 253 12.90 -1.26 -45.26
N ASN A 254 13.96 -0.85 -45.94
CA ASN A 254 14.16 0.52 -46.46
C ASN A 254 13.71 0.62 -47.89
#